data_AF-H9FH48-F1
#
_entry.id   AF-H9FH48-F1
#
_cell.length_a   1.000
_cell.length_b   1.000
_cell.length_c   1.000
_cell.angle_alpha   90.00
_cell.angle_beta   90.00
_cell.angle_gamma   90.00
#
_symmetry.space_group_name_H-M   'P 1'
#
loop_
_entity.id
_entity.type
_entity.pdbx_description
1 polymer ?
#
loop_
_entity_poly.entity_id
_entity_poly.type
_entity_poly.pdbx_seq_one_letter_code
_entity_poly.pdbx_strand_id
1 'polypeptide(L)'
;YFLPASEEKIICLTRVFEPFTGLNPVQYNPYTEPLWKAAVSQYEKIIAPAEQKIAGKLKSYISEIQDSPQQLLQAFLKYKELVKRPTISKELILERETLLARLVDSIKDFRSDFETRCRGIPGDASGPLSGKNLSEVVNNIVWVRQLELKVDDTIKIAEAL
;
A
#
# COMPACT_ATOMS: atom_id res chain seq x y z
N TYR A 1 -14.02 -10.12 -4.59
CA TYR A 1 -12.87 -10.14 -5.54
C TYR A 1 -11.75 -11.10 -5.14
N PHE A 2 -11.54 -11.46 -3.85
CA PHE A 2 -10.59 -12.51 -3.44
C PHE A 2 -11.23 -13.75 -2.78
N LEU A 3 -12.52 -13.70 -2.50
CA LEU A 3 -13.34 -14.85 -2.11
C LEU A 3 -14.52 -14.92 -3.08
N PRO A 4 -14.78 -16.07 -3.75
CA PRO A 4 -16.06 -16.29 -4.41
C PRO A 4 -17.16 -16.42 -3.34
N ALA A 5 -18.41 -16.07 -3.69
CA ALA A 5 -19.56 -16.14 -2.79
C ALA A 5 -19.80 -17.54 -2.18
N SER A 6 -19.25 -18.59 -2.80
CA SER A 6 -19.23 -19.95 -2.27
C SER A 6 -18.18 -20.18 -1.17
N GLU A 7 -17.04 -19.47 -1.20
CA GLU A 7 -16.01 -19.50 -0.14
C GLU A 7 -16.29 -18.51 1.00
N GLU A 8 -17.21 -17.55 0.83
CA GLU A 8 -17.71 -16.74 1.96
C GLU A 8 -18.36 -17.62 3.05
N LYS A 9 -18.81 -18.84 2.70
CA LYS A 9 -19.24 -19.85 3.69
C LYS A 9 -18.08 -20.49 4.45
N ILE A 10 -16.84 -20.46 3.94
CA ILE A 10 -15.66 -21.06 4.59
C ILE A 10 -15.21 -20.21 5.79
N ILE A 11 -15.51 -18.91 5.77
CA ILE A 11 -15.32 -18.01 6.89
C ILE A 11 -16.71 -17.53 7.27
N CYS A 12 -17.43 -18.31 8.05
CA CYS A 12 -18.60 -17.77 8.73
C CYS A 12 -18.10 -16.57 9.55
N LEU A 13 -18.27 -15.34 9.05
CA LEU A 13 -17.78 -14.10 9.66
C LEU A 13 -18.17 -14.03 11.15
N THR A 14 -19.32 -14.60 11.47
CA THR A 14 -19.86 -14.75 12.83
C THR A 14 -18.97 -15.60 13.75
N ARG A 15 -18.33 -16.67 13.24
CA ARG A 15 -17.43 -17.54 14.02
C ARG A 15 -16.05 -16.93 14.23
N VAL A 16 -15.59 -16.07 13.33
CA VAL A 16 -14.28 -15.42 13.48
C VAL A 16 -14.25 -14.51 14.71
N PHE A 17 -15.39 -13.88 15.02
CA PHE A 17 -15.54 -13.01 16.19
C PHE A 17 -16.06 -13.72 17.45
N GLU A 18 -16.28 -15.04 17.40
CA GLU A 18 -16.69 -15.84 18.56
C GLU A 18 -15.73 -15.71 19.76
N PRO A 19 -14.38 -15.61 19.60
CA PRO A 19 -13.49 -15.37 20.74
C PRO A 19 -13.79 -14.11 21.54
N PHE A 20 -14.52 -13.15 20.96
CA PHE A 20 -14.92 -11.91 21.62
C PHE A 20 -16.33 -11.95 22.21
N THR A 21 -17.11 -13.03 21.99
CA THR A 21 -18.46 -13.16 22.55
C THR A 21 -18.40 -13.31 24.07
N GLY A 22 -18.61 -12.19 24.77
CA GLY A 22 -18.51 -12.10 26.24
C GLY A 22 -17.51 -11.06 26.73
N LEU A 23 -16.69 -10.48 25.85
CA LEU A 23 -15.84 -9.33 26.19
C LEU A 23 -16.60 -8.02 25.93
N ASN A 24 -16.63 -7.15 26.95
CA ASN A 24 -17.17 -5.80 26.79
C ASN A 24 -16.04 -4.82 26.46
N PRO A 25 -15.94 -4.30 25.23
CA PRO A 25 -14.86 -3.40 24.83
C PRO A 25 -14.89 -2.05 25.56
N VAL A 26 -16.03 -1.65 26.13
CA VAL A 26 -16.17 -0.39 26.87
C VAL A 26 -15.63 -0.50 28.30
N GLN A 27 -15.51 -1.72 28.83
CA GLN A 27 -15.07 -1.99 30.21
C GLN A 27 -13.59 -2.40 30.28
N TYR A 28 -12.79 -2.00 29.30
CA TYR A 28 -11.36 -2.31 29.27
C TYR A 28 -10.65 -1.82 30.54
N ASN A 29 -9.94 -2.73 31.19
CA ASN A 29 -9.10 -2.47 32.35
C ASN A 29 -7.93 -3.49 32.41
N PRO A 30 -6.88 -3.23 33.21
CA PRO A 30 -5.71 -4.12 33.29
C PRO A 30 -6.03 -5.57 33.65
N TYR A 31 -7.12 -5.83 34.38
CA TYR A 31 -7.53 -7.19 34.77
C TYR A 31 -8.22 -7.95 33.62
N THR A 32 -8.78 -7.23 32.64
CA THR A 32 -9.41 -7.80 31.43
C THR A 32 -8.44 -7.92 30.25
N GLU A 33 -7.27 -7.28 30.32
CA GLU A 33 -6.25 -7.31 29.27
C GLU A 33 -5.79 -8.73 28.88
N PRO A 34 -5.55 -9.67 29.82
CA PRO A 34 -5.17 -11.03 29.46
C PRO A 34 -6.25 -11.76 28.67
N LEU A 35 -7.52 -11.56 29.02
CA LEU A 35 -8.67 -12.15 28.32
C LEU A 35 -8.79 -11.59 26.91
N TRP A 36 -8.62 -10.27 26.76
CA TRP A 36 -8.60 -9.61 25.45
C TRP A 36 -7.47 -10.14 24.57
N LYS A 37 -6.24 -10.22 25.10
CA LYS A 37 -5.07 -10.77 24.38
C LYS A 37 -5.30 -12.22 23.96
N ALA A 38 -5.93 -13.03 24.81
CA ALA A 38 -6.28 -14.41 24.48
C ALA A 38 -7.30 -14.48 23.33
N ALA A 39 -8.35 -13.66 23.37
CA ALA A 39 -9.35 -13.57 22.31
C ALA A 39 -8.75 -13.11 20.97
N VAL A 40 -7.88 -12.09 20.99
CA VAL A 40 -7.13 -11.66 19.80
C VAL A 40 -6.26 -12.80 19.26
N SER A 41 -5.55 -13.53 20.12
CA SER A 41 -4.73 -14.67 19.68
C SER A 41 -5.56 -15.77 19.02
N GLN A 42 -6.75 -16.06 19.55
CA GLN A 42 -7.67 -17.04 18.95
C GLN A 42 -8.24 -16.55 17.61
N TYR A 43 -8.64 -15.28 17.54
CA TYR A 43 -9.07 -14.64 16.28
C TYR A 43 -7.99 -14.78 15.19
N GLU A 44 -6.74 -14.44 15.51
CA GLU A 44 -5.64 -14.52 14.55
C GLU A 44 -5.40 -15.96 14.06
N LYS A 45 -5.56 -16.96 14.93
CA LYS A 45 -5.50 -18.39 14.53
C LYS A 45 -6.64 -18.79 13.60
N ILE A 46 -7.86 -18.31 13.87
CA ILE A 46 -9.05 -18.65 13.07
C ILE A 46 -8.96 -18.02 11.68
N ILE A 47 -8.45 -16.78 11.58
CA ILE A 47 -8.39 -16.05 10.30
C ILE A 47 -7.17 -16.42 9.46
N ALA A 48 -6.08 -16.92 10.05
CA ALA A 48 -4.84 -17.25 9.34
C ALA A 48 -5.02 -18.10 8.06
N PRO A 49 -5.84 -19.18 8.02
CA PRO A 49 -6.06 -19.96 6.80
C PRO A 49 -6.72 -19.15 5.68
N ALA A 50 -7.59 -18.21 6.03
CA ALA A 50 -8.21 -17.30 5.07
C ALA A 50 -7.18 -16.33 4.49
N GLU A 51 -6.32 -15.78 5.36
CA GLU A 51 -5.25 -14.88 4.94
C GLU A 51 -4.26 -15.56 4.01
N GLN A 52 -3.90 -16.82 4.26
CA GLN A 52 -3.03 -17.59 3.36
C GLN A 52 -3.65 -17.74 1.96
N LYS A 53 -4.95 -18.05 1.87
CA LYS A 53 -5.66 -18.13 0.59
C LYS A 53 -5.69 -16.78 -0.14
N ILE A 54 -5.96 -15.71 0.61
CA ILE A 54 -5.97 -14.35 0.06
C ILE A 54 -4.58 -13.96 -0.41
N ALA A 55 -3.54 -14.28 0.37
CA ALA A 55 -2.15 -14.02 0.02
C ALA A 55 -1.77 -14.69 -1.30
N GLY A 56 -2.11 -15.98 -1.48
CA GLY A 56 -1.87 -16.68 -2.73
C GLY A 56 -2.54 -16.02 -3.95
N LYS A 57 -3.81 -15.64 -3.83
CA LYS A 57 -4.53 -14.94 -4.92
C LYS A 57 -3.96 -13.54 -5.19
N LEU A 58 -3.62 -12.80 -4.13
CA LEU A 58 -3.03 -11.47 -4.24
C LEU A 58 -1.65 -11.54 -4.90
N LYS A 59 -0.85 -12.58 -4.57
CA LYS A 59 0.43 -12.87 -5.19
C LYS A 59 0.29 -13.10 -6.69
N SER A 60 -0.60 -14.01 -7.10
CA SER A 60 -0.86 -14.28 -8.52
C SER A 60 -1.29 -13.01 -9.26
N TYR A 61 -2.22 -12.25 -8.68
CA TYR A 61 -2.67 -10.98 -9.26
C TYR A 61 -1.53 -9.96 -9.40
N ILE A 62 -0.67 -9.84 -8.39
CA ILE A 62 0.49 -8.94 -8.46
C ILE A 62 1.47 -9.39 -9.55
N SER A 63 1.74 -10.68 -9.66
CA SER A 63 2.61 -11.22 -10.71
C SER A 63 2.08 -10.95 -12.12
N GLU A 64 0.77 -10.93 -12.33
CA GLU A 64 0.15 -10.62 -13.63
C GLU A 64 0.33 -9.15 -14.04
N ILE A 65 0.32 -8.24 -13.07
CA ILE A 65 0.41 -6.79 -13.32
C ILE A 65 1.82 -6.24 -13.08
N GLN A 66 2.78 -7.10 -12.73
CA GLN A 66 4.11 -6.68 -12.32
C GLN A 66 4.84 -5.92 -13.43
N ASP A 67 4.52 -6.10 -14.70
CA ASP A 67 5.20 -5.38 -15.79
C ASP A 67 4.75 -3.91 -15.91
N SER A 68 3.64 -3.54 -15.26
CA SER A 68 3.15 -2.15 -15.23
C SER A 68 3.40 -1.52 -13.86
N PRO A 69 4.37 -0.61 -13.72
CA PRO A 69 4.65 0.06 -12.45
C PRO A 69 3.44 0.78 -11.86
N GLN A 70 2.62 1.40 -12.70
CA GLN A 70 1.42 2.13 -12.26
C GLN A 70 0.34 1.18 -11.73
N GLN A 71 0.11 0.05 -12.40
CA GLN A 71 -0.88 -0.94 -11.93
C GLN A 71 -0.41 -1.62 -10.65
N LEU A 72 0.88 -1.96 -10.57
CA LEU A 72 1.49 -2.49 -9.36
C LEU A 72 1.29 -1.55 -8.18
N LEU A 73 1.59 -0.26 -8.36
CA LEU A 73 1.38 0.76 -7.35
C LEU A 73 -0.08 0.86 -6.89
N GLN A 74 -1.01 0.90 -7.85
CA GLN A 74 -2.45 0.97 -7.57
C GLN A 74 -2.94 -0.27 -6.82
N ALA A 75 -2.44 -1.46 -7.14
CA ALA A 75 -2.80 -2.69 -6.45
C ALA A 75 -2.37 -2.66 -4.99
N PHE A 76 -1.13 -2.28 -4.70
CA PHE A 76 -0.63 -2.17 -3.33
C PHE A 76 -1.37 -1.08 -2.53
N LEU A 77 -1.69 0.06 -3.15
CA LEU A 77 -2.53 1.09 -2.53
C LEU A 77 -3.95 0.59 -2.21
N LYS A 78 -4.57 -0.10 -3.16
CA LYS A 78 -5.93 -0.63 -3.03
C LYS A 78 -6.02 -1.70 -1.94
N TYR A 79 -4.98 -2.50 -1.77
CA TYR A 79 -4.94 -3.62 -0.82
C TYR A 79 -4.00 -3.38 0.37
N LYS A 80 -3.66 -2.12 0.66
CA LYS A 80 -2.69 -1.76 1.72
C LYS A 80 -2.98 -2.39 3.08
N GLU A 81 -4.26 -2.46 3.47
CA GLU A 81 -4.65 -3.03 4.77
C GLU A 81 -4.49 -4.56 4.80
N LEU A 82 -4.58 -5.23 3.64
CA LEU A 82 -4.28 -6.65 3.52
C LEU A 82 -2.76 -6.88 3.58
N VAL A 83 -1.98 -6.07 2.87
CA VAL A 83 -0.50 -6.19 2.84
C VAL A 83 0.11 -5.99 4.23
N LYS A 84 -0.50 -5.17 5.09
CA LYS A 84 -0.10 -4.99 6.50
C LYS A 84 -0.35 -6.21 7.39
N ARG A 85 -1.20 -7.16 6.99
CA ARG A 85 -1.48 -8.36 7.82
C ARG A 85 -0.24 -9.27 7.83
N PRO A 86 0.25 -9.72 8.99
CA PRO A 86 1.54 -10.43 9.09
C PRO A 86 1.66 -11.66 8.18
N THR A 87 0.58 -12.43 8.00
CA THR A 87 0.55 -13.61 7.15
C THR A 87 0.73 -13.25 5.67
N ILE A 88 -0.01 -12.24 5.20
CA ILE A 88 0.04 -11.75 3.81
C ILE A 88 1.38 -11.08 3.53
N SER A 89 1.84 -10.24 4.47
CA SER A 89 3.11 -9.52 4.40
C SER A 89 4.31 -10.45 4.20
N LYS A 90 4.31 -11.63 4.84
CA LYS A 90 5.36 -12.65 4.72
C LYS A 90 5.32 -13.37 3.37
N GLU A 91 4.13 -13.70 2.88
CA GLU A 91 3.94 -14.40 1.59
C GLU A 91 4.32 -13.55 0.37
N LEU A 92 4.16 -12.22 0.50
CA LEU A 92 4.43 -11.22 -0.54
C LEU A 92 5.82 -10.56 -0.42
N ILE A 93 6.77 -11.18 0.28
CA ILE A 93 8.07 -10.56 0.56
C ILE A 93 8.82 -10.15 -0.72
N LEU A 94 8.84 -11.02 -1.73
CA LEU A 94 9.54 -10.77 -3.00
C LEU A 94 8.85 -9.66 -3.80
N GLU A 95 7.52 -9.65 -3.82
CA GLU A 95 6.72 -8.62 -4.50
C GLU A 95 6.91 -7.25 -3.84
N ARG A 96 7.00 -7.22 -2.49
CA ARG A 96 7.29 -6.01 -1.72
C ARG A 96 8.70 -5.48 -2.00
N GLU A 97 9.71 -6.35 -2.01
CA GLU A 97 11.08 -5.97 -2.37
C GLU A 97 11.16 -5.42 -3.81
N THR A 98 10.46 -6.06 -4.75
CA THR A 98 10.37 -5.60 -6.13
C THR A 98 9.72 -4.22 -6.24
N LEU A 99 8.63 -3.98 -5.53
CA LEU A 99 7.98 -2.67 -5.50
C LEU A 99 8.88 -1.63 -4.84
N LEU A 100 9.52 -1.95 -3.72
CA LEU A 100 10.46 -1.04 -3.05
C LEU A 100 11.60 -0.61 -3.98
N ALA A 101 12.22 -1.55 -4.71
CA ALA A 101 13.25 -1.24 -5.68
C ALA A 101 12.75 -0.24 -6.74
N ARG A 102 11.52 -0.42 -7.24
CA ARG A 102 10.92 0.48 -8.24
C ARG A 102 10.54 1.85 -7.67
N LEU A 103 10.09 1.92 -6.43
CA LEU A 103 9.83 3.20 -5.76
C LEU A 103 11.12 3.98 -5.57
N VAL A 104 12.21 3.28 -5.20
CA VAL A 104 13.56 3.87 -5.11
C VAL A 104 14.00 4.41 -6.48
N ASP A 105 13.82 3.66 -7.55
CA ASP A 105 14.17 4.12 -8.90
C ASP A 105 13.30 5.31 -9.34
N SER A 106 12.01 5.30 -9.01
CA SER A 106 11.12 6.45 -9.26
C SER A 106 11.59 7.72 -8.54
N ILE A 107 12.08 7.61 -7.30
CA ILE A 107 12.66 8.75 -6.57
C ILE A 107 13.94 9.24 -7.24
N LYS A 108 14.80 8.34 -7.74
CA LYS A 108 15.99 8.73 -8.50
C LYS A 108 15.62 9.48 -9.78
N ASP A 109 14.59 9.00 -10.49
CA ASP A 109 14.08 9.66 -11.70
C ASP A 109 13.53 11.04 -11.39
N PHE A 110 12.74 11.18 -10.31
CA PHE A 110 12.25 12.48 -9.84
C PHE A 110 13.38 13.45 -9.52
N ARG A 111 14.44 12.99 -8.84
CA ARG A 111 15.61 13.81 -8.55
C ARG A 111 16.35 14.22 -9.81
N SER A 112 16.56 13.30 -10.75
CA SER A 112 17.24 13.57 -12.03
C SER A 112 16.47 14.56 -12.90
N ASP A 113 15.14 14.39 -13.01
CA ASP A 113 14.26 15.33 -13.72
C ASP A 113 14.31 16.70 -13.06
N PHE A 114 14.30 16.76 -11.73
CA PHE A 114 14.41 18.01 -10.99
C PHE A 114 15.74 18.75 -11.26
N GLU A 115 16.87 18.05 -11.11
CA GLU A 115 18.20 18.62 -11.33
C GLU A 115 18.39 19.08 -12.78
N THR A 116 17.92 18.29 -13.75
CA THR A 116 18.00 18.61 -15.17
C THR A 116 17.22 19.89 -15.49
N ARG A 117 15.96 19.98 -15.04
CA ARG A 117 15.09 21.13 -15.32
C ARG A 117 15.48 22.40 -14.60
N CYS A 118 16.06 22.30 -13.39
CA CYS A 118 16.58 23.46 -12.68
C CYS A 118 17.82 24.08 -13.37
N ARG A 119 18.56 23.30 -14.16
CA ARG A 119 19.76 23.76 -14.89
C ARG A 119 19.49 24.03 -16.36
N GLY A 120 18.34 23.63 -16.89
CA GLY A 120 17.95 23.78 -18.28
C GLY A 120 17.47 25.17 -18.66
N ILE A 121 17.44 25.42 -19.96
CA ILE A 121 16.97 26.69 -20.53
C ILE A 121 15.44 26.62 -20.68
N PRO A 122 14.67 27.64 -20.25
CA PRO A 122 13.22 27.66 -20.39
C PRO A 122 12.76 27.42 -21.83
N GLY A 123 11.83 26.49 -22.02
CA GLY A 123 11.25 26.15 -23.33
C GLY A 123 11.99 25.08 -24.13
N ASP A 124 13.18 24.66 -23.71
CA ASP A 124 13.89 23.50 -24.26
C ASP A 124 13.44 22.19 -23.58
N ALA A 125 13.69 21.02 -24.18
CA ALA A 125 13.37 19.72 -23.59
C ALA A 125 14.05 19.50 -22.23
N SER A 126 15.18 20.18 -22.01
CA SER A 126 15.94 20.20 -20.77
C SER A 126 15.39 21.18 -19.72
N GLY A 127 14.49 22.09 -20.09
CA GLY A 127 14.01 23.17 -19.24
C GLY A 127 12.72 22.89 -18.46
N PRO A 128 12.30 23.84 -17.60
CA PRO A 128 11.01 23.76 -16.93
C PRO A 128 9.86 23.69 -17.95
N LEU A 129 8.82 22.91 -17.63
CA LEU A 129 7.66 22.71 -18.52
C LEU A 129 7.10 24.08 -18.95
N SER A 130 6.65 24.25 -20.18
CA SER A 130 5.92 25.49 -20.56
C SER A 130 4.43 25.22 -20.49
N GLY A 131 3.77 25.74 -19.46
CA GLY A 131 2.32 25.66 -19.31
C GLY A 131 1.61 26.52 -20.36
N LYS A 132 0.49 26.02 -20.91
CA LYS A 132 -0.36 26.82 -21.79
C LYS A 132 -0.95 27.99 -20.99
N ASN A 133 -0.58 29.23 -21.32
CA ASN A 133 -1.03 30.48 -20.70
C ASN A 133 -0.60 30.71 -19.23
N LEU A 134 0.47 30.06 -18.76
CA LEU A 134 1.04 30.32 -17.43
C LEU A 134 2.37 31.05 -17.55
N SER A 135 2.67 31.95 -16.61
CA SER A 135 4.01 32.51 -16.49
C SER A 135 4.98 31.41 -16.04
N GLU A 136 6.25 31.55 -16.42
CA GLU A 136 7.30 30.60 -16.07
C GLU A 136 7.38 30.34 -14.56
N VAL A 137 7.32 31.41 -13.75
CA VAL A 137 7.33 31.32 -12.28
C VAL A 137 6.16 30.48 -11.77
N VAL A 138 4.94 30.73 -12.24
CA VAL A 138 3.75 29.97 -11.81
C VAL A 138 3.85 28.52 -12.24
N ASN A 139 4.30 28.27 -13.46
CA ASN A 139 4.49 26.92 -13.94
C ASN A 139 5.52 26.16 -13.10
N ASN A 140 6.66 26.78 -12.77
CA ASN A 140 7.70 26.18 -11.95
C ASN A 140 7.18 25.81 -10.56
N ILE A 141 6.41 26.71 -9.92
CA ILE A 141 5.77 26.45 -8.62
C ILE A 141 4.83 25.24 -8.72
N VAL A 142 3.96 25.21 -9.74
CA VAL A 142 3.00 24.12 -9.91
C VAL A 142 3.71 22.78 -10.14
N TRP A 143 4.75 22.76 -10.98
CA TRP A 143 5.52 21.54 -11.24
C TRP A 143 6.23 21.03 -9.98
N VAL A 144 6.94 21.91 -9.25
CA VAL A 144 7.60 21.52 -7.98
C VAL A 144 6.57 21.00 -6.99
N ARG A 145 5.40 21.64 -6.87
CA ARG A 145 4.35 21.17 -5.96
C ARG A 145 3.79 19.81 -6.35
N GLN A 146 3.63 19.53 -7.64
CA GLN A 146 3.25 18.21 -8.13
C GLN A 146 4.34 17.16 -7.87
N LEU A 147 5.60 17.54 -7.98
CA LEU A 147 6.72 16.66 -7.68
C LEU A 147 6.78 16.31 -6.19
N GLU A 148 6.63 17.31 -5.31
CA GLU A 148 6.50 17.11 -3.86
C GLU A 148 5.39 16.11 -3.53
N LEU A 149 4.19 16.30 -4.09
CA LEU A 149 3.06 15.39 -3.87
C LEU A 149 3.38 13.94 -4.30
N LYS A 150 4.04 13.76 -5.45
CA LYS A 150 4.46 12.43 -5.94
C LYS A 150 5.49 11.79 -5.03
N VAL A 151 6.44 12.56 -4.50
CA VAL A 151 7.46 12.07 -3.56
C VAL A 151 6.81 11.67 -2.24
N ASP A 152 5.95 12.52 -1.67
CA ASP A 152 5.22 12.24 -0.43
C ASP A 152 4.36 10.97 -0.54
N ASP A 153 3.65 10.80 -1.65
CA ASP A 153 2.85 9.60 -1.88
C ASP A 153 3.74 8.35 -2.02
N THR A 154 4.89 8.48 -2.69
CA THR A 154 5.88 7.39 -2.82
C THR A 154 6.42 6.96 -1.44
N ILE A 155 6.70 7.92 -0.56
CA ILE A 155 7.17 7.66 0.82
C ILE A 155 6.08 6.96 1.64
N LYS A 156 4.84 7.47 1.64
CA LYS A 156 3.72 6.85 2.35
C LYS A 156 3.46 5.41 1.91
N ILE A 157 3.67 5.11 0.63
CA ILE A 157 3.54 3.76 0.10
C ILE A 157 4.67 2.89 0.62
N ALA A 158 5.92 3.36 0.56
CA ALA A 158 7.07 2.63 1.09
C ALA A 158 6.94 2.31 2.59
N GLU A 159 6.41 3.24 3.39
CA GLU A 159 6.12 3.02 4.82
C GLU A 159 5.02 1.97 5.07
N ALA A 160 4.09 1.84 4.14
CA ALA A 160 2.98 0.89 4.24
C ALA A 160 3.33 -0.52 3.73
N LEU A 161 4.48 -0.68 3.04
CA LEU A 161 4.97 -1.97 2.56
C LEU A 161 5.60 -2.75 3.69
#